data_AF-A0A845SXI4-F1
#
_entry.id   AF-A0A845SXI4-F1
#
_cell.length_a   1.000
_cell.length_b   1.000
_cell.length_c   1.000
_cell.angle_alpha   90.00
_cell.angle_beta   90.00
_cell.angle_gamma   90.00
#
_symmetry.space_group_name_H-M   'P 1'
#
loop_
_entity.id
_entity.type
_entity.pdbx_description
1 polymer ?
#
loop_
_entity_poly.entity_id
_entity_poly.type
_entity_poly.pdbx_seq_one_letter_code
_entity_poly.pdbx_strand_id
1 'polypeptide(L)'
;MSRADKRGRHHVHIELTPAQYQRLVAQAKQCGLSRRAYLVRLIEGTPVRARPSQEIKELRTEIHHIGNNINQIARSVNAGIAKAEDAKRGLYLLDQVYELMYQIAKK
;
A
#
# COMPACT_ATOMS: atom_id res chain seq x y z
N MET A 1 -24.37 28.81 12.36
CA MET A 1 -23.44 27.98 11.53
C MET A 1 -22.01 28.23 12.00
N SER A 2 -21.20 27.17 12.15
CA SER A 2 -19.77 27.27 12.49
C SER A 2 -19.04 28.14 11.46
N ARG A 3 -18.31 29.18 11.88
CA ARG A 3 -17.55 30.04 10.96
C ARG A 3 -16.44 29.21 10.30
N ALA A 4 -16.26 29.40 8.99
CA ALA A 4 -15.17 28.77 8.27
C ALA A 4 -13.81 29.35 8.71
N ASP A 5 -12.77 28.51 8.73
CA ASP A 5 -11.39 28.94 8.95
C ASP A 5 -10.84 29.72 7.74
N LYS A 6 -9.59 30.22 7.83
CA LYS A 6 -8.92 30.96 6.74
C LYS A 6 -8.76 30.16 5.43
N ARG A 7 -9.09 28.87 5.42
CA ARG A 7 -9.05 27.95 4.28
C ARG A 7 -10.45 27.46 3.88
N GLY A 8 -11.51 28.10 4.36
CA GLY A 8 -12.89 27.75 4.01
C GLY A 8 -13.41 26.48 4.70
N ARG A 9 -12.74 25.99 5.76
CA ARG A 9 -13.11 24.72 6.43
C ARG A 9 -13.97 25.00 7.64
N HIS A 10 -15.06 24.25 7.80
CA HIS A 10 -15.91 24.31 8.98
C HIS A 10 -15.44 23.33 10.05
N HIS A 11 -15.37 23.80 11.30
CA HIS A 11 -15.16 22.93 12.44
C HIS A 11 -16.48 22.26 12.82
N VAL A 12 -16.43 20.94 13.03
CA VAL A 12 -17.56 20.11 13.46
C VAL A 12 -17.24 19.53 14.83
N HIS A 13 -18.14 19.72 15.79
CA HIS A 13 -18.12 19.03 17.08
C HIS A 13 -19.08 17.84 17.02
N ILE A 14 -18.61 16.68 17.46
CA ILE A 14 -19.41 15.45 17.55
C ILE A 14 -19.28 14.87 18.95
N GLU A 15 -20.41 14.45 19.53
CA GLU A 15 -20.44 13.68 20.76
C GLU A 15 -20.57 12.20 20.39
N LEU A 16 -19.74 11.37 21.01
CA LEU A 16 -19.70 9.93 20.77
C LEU A 16 -19.78 9.22 22.11
N THR A 17 -20.56 8.14 22.17
CA THR A 17 -20.47 7.21 23.29
C THR A 17 -19.06 6.60 23.34
N PRO A 18 -18.59 6.11 24.51
CA PRO A 18 -17.28 5.47 24.61
C PRO A 18 -17.09 4.35 23.57
N ALA A 19 -18.13 3.54 23.32
CA ALA A 19 -18.09 2.47 22.34
C ALA A 19 -17.96 2.97 20.89
N GLN A 20 -18.64 4.06 20.53
CA GLN A 20 -18.52 4.68 19.21
C GLN A 20 -17.14 5.29 19.00
N TYR A 21 -16.61 5.98 20.02
CA TYR A 21 -15.27 6.55 19.97
C TYR A 21 -14.19 5.48 19.78
N GLN A 22 -14.28 4.36 20.52
CA GLN A 22 -13.35 3.23 20.36
C GLN A 22 -13.42 2.63 18.95
N ARG A 23 -14.62 2.46 18.39
CA ARG A 23 -14.79 1.99 17.00
C ARG A 23 -14.15 2.94 16.00
N LEU A 24 -14.38 4.25 16.13
CA LEU A 24 -13.76 5.26 15.27
C LEU A 24 -12.23 5.20 15.32
N VAL A 25 -11.66 5.06 16.53
CA VAL A 25 -10.20 4.95 16.71
C VAL A 25 -9.67 3.67 16.06
N ALA A 26 -10.32 2.53 16.30
CA ALA A 26 -9.90 1.24 15.76
C ALA A 26 -9.95 1.22 14.22
N GLN A 27 -11.06 1.67 13.62
CA GLN A 27 -11.23 1.70 12.17
C GLN A 27 -10.26 2.66 11.49
N ALA A 28 -10.08 3.87 12.04
CA ALA A 28 -9.10 4.82 11.52
C ALA A 28 -7.68 4.22 11.57
N LYS A 29 -7.30 3.56 12.66
CA LYS A 29 -6.00 2.89 12.82
C LYS A 29 -5.83 1.71 11.86
N GLN A 30 -6.87 0.92 11.63
CA GLN A 30 -6.86 -0.21 10.69
C GLN A 30 -6.57 0.29 9.27
N CYS A 31 -7.12 1.44 8.90
CA CYS A 31 -6.96 2.06 7.59
C CYS A 31 -5.73 2.97 7.47
N GLY A 32 -4.98 3.17 8.57
CA GLY A 32 -3.80 4.04 8.60
C GLY A 32 -4.11 5.52 8.46
N LEU A 33 -5.31 5.94 8.86
CA LEU A 33 -5.82 7.30 8.73
C LEU A 33 -5.93 7.97 10.09
N SER A 34 -5.84 9.30 10.11
CA SER A 34 -6.32 10.06 11.25
C SER A 34 -7.85 9.96 11.33
N ARG A 35 -8.43 10.14 12.52
CA ARG A 35 -9.89 10.13 12.72
C ARG A 35 -10.61 11.11 11.77
N ARG A 36 -10.03 12.31 11.59
CA ARG A 36 -10.53 13.30 10.61
C ARG A 36 -10.49 12.75 9.19
N ALA A 37 -9.35 12.23 8.75
CA ALA A 37 -9.21 11.72 7.39
C ALA A 37 -10.12 10.51 7.12
N TYR A 38 -10.33 9.64 8.11
CA TYR A 38 -11.28 8.55 8.05
C TYR A 38 -12.71 9.05 7.84
N LEU A 39 -13.18 9.98 8.68
CA LEU A 39 -14.54 10.54 8.57
C LEU A 39 -14.75 11.31 7.27
N VAL A 40 -13.78 12.12 6.84
CA VAL A 40 -13.85 12.86 5.57
C VAL A 40 -14.00 11.90 4.40
N ARG A 41 -13.20 10.81 4.34
CA ARG A 41 -13.33 9.81 3.26
C ARG A 41 -14.67 9.11 3.26
N LEU A 42 -15.23 8.81 4.43
CA LEU A 42 -16.57 8.22 4.53
C LEU A 42 -17.64 9.18 3.99
N ILE A 43 -17.55 10.47 4.30
CA ILE A 43 -18.48 11.51 3.80
C ILE A 43 -18.33 11.67 2.28
N GLU A 44 -17.11 11.65 1.77
CA GLU A 44 -16.80 11.74 0.33
C GLU A 44 -17.12 10.45 -0.45
N GLY A 45 -17.59 9.39 0.22
CA GLY A 45 -17.82 8.08 -0.41
C GLY A 45 -16.55 7.40 -0.94
N THR A 46 -15.37 7.87 -0.53
CA THR A 46 -14.09 7.30 -0.96
C THR A 46 -13.89 5.94 -0.29
N PRO A 47 -13.57 4.87 -1.04
CA PRO A 47 -13.34 3.56 -0.47
C PRO A 47 -12.25 3.59 0.61
N VAL A 48 -12.63 3.24 1.85
CA VAL A 48 -11.69 3.14 2.96
C VAL A 48 -11.24 1.69 3.10
N ARG A 49 -10.04 1.39 2.59
CA ARG A 49 -9.45 0.05 2.67
C ARG A 49 -8.60 -0.08 3.92
N ALA A 50 -8.64 -1.25 4.54
CA ALA A 50 -7.68 -1.61 5.57
C ALA A 50 -6.26 -1.54 5.00
N ARG A 51 -5.28 -1.22 5.85
CA ARG A 51 -3.89 -1.33 5.46
C ARG A 51 -3.59 -2.77 5.04
N PRO A 52 -2.75 -2.98 4.02
CA PRO A 52 -2.22 -4.30 3.73
C PRO A 52 -1.62 -4.91 5.00
N SER A 53 -1.85 -6.22 5.19
CA SER A 53 -1.26 -6.95 6.31
C SER A 53 0.27 -6.86 6.24
N GLN A 54 0.92 -7.12 7.37
CA GLN A 54 2.38 -7.10 7.44
C GLN A 54 2.99 -8.11 6.45
N GLU A 55 2.38 -9.28 6.32
CA GLU A 55 2.73 -10.30 5.33
C GLU A 55 2.69 -9.76 3.89
N ILE A 56 1.61 -9.07 3.49
CA ILE A 56 1.51 -8.48 2.15
C ILE A 56 2.58 -7.40 1.93
N LYS A 57 2.99 -6.66 2.97
CA LYS A 57 4.07 -5.67 2.86
C LYS A 57 5.44 -6.32 2.71
N GLU A 58 5.71 -7.38 3.46
CA GLU A 58 6.96 -8.15 3.38
C GLU A 58 7.11 -8.75 2.00
N LEU A 59 6.04 -9.36 1.50
CA LEU A 59 6.02 -9.92 0.16
C LEU A 59 6.18 -8.88 -0.94
N ARG A 60 5.54 -7.71 -0.81
CA ARG A 60 5.78 -6.59 -1.72
C ARG A 60 7.26 -6.15 -1.70
N THR A 61 7.89 -6.19 -0.54
CA THR A 61 9.31 -5.84 -0.37
C THR A 61 10.19 -6.88 -1.06
N GLU A 62 9.88 -8.17 -0.92
CA GLU A 62 10.59 -9.25 -1.60
C GLU A 62 10.50 -9.15 -3.12
N ILE A 63 9.27 -8.96 -3.66
CA ILE A 63 9.06 -8.73 -5.10
C ILE A 63 9.84 -7.50 -5.57
N HIS A 64 9.89 -6.43 -4.78
CA HIS A 64 10.67 -5.23 -5.12
C HIS A 64 12.18 -5.52 -5.21
N HIS A 65 12.74 -6.30 -4.28
CA HIS A 65 14.14 -6.71 -4.34
C HIS A 65 14.45 -7.55 -5.58
N ILE A 66 13.57 -8.50 -5.92
CA ILE A 66 13.71 -9.30 -7.15
C ILE A 66 13.63 -8.41 -8.39
N GLY A 67 12.67 -7.49 -8.44
CA GLY A 67 12.52 -6.51 -9.53
C GLY A 67 13.75 -5.62 -9.70
N ASN A 68 14.40 -5.21 -8.60
CA ASN A 68 15.65 -4.46 -8.66
C ASN A 68 16.79 -5.27 -9.30
N ASN A 69 16.90 -6.57 -9.01
CA ASN A 69 17.88 -7.46 -9.62
C ASN A 69 17.62 -7.64 -11.13
N ILE A 70 16.35 -7.83 -11.52
CA ILE A 70 15.95 -7.89 -12.93
C ILE A 70 16.30 -6.59 -13.64
N ASN A 71 16.03 -5.43 -13.02
CA ASN A 71 16.35 -4.13 -13.60
C ASN A 71 17.87 -3.90 -13.72
N GLN A 72 18.68 -4.45 -12.82
CA GLN A 72 20.14 -4.46 -12.98
C GLN A 72 20.57 -5.27 -14.20
N ILE A 73 20.03 -6.48 -14.36
CA ILE A 73 20.29 -7.33 -15.54
C ILE A 73 19.89 -6.60 -16.83
N ALA A 74 18.69 -6.01 -16.87
CA ALA A 74 18.21 -5.24 -18.02
C ALA A 74 19.15 -4.07 -18.36
N ARG A 75 19.67 -3.35 -17.37
CA ARG A 75 20.67 -2.30 -17.59
C ARG A 75 21.99 -2.85 -18.14
N SER A 76 22.48 -3.96 -17.63
CA SER A 76 23.67 -4.63 -18.17
C SER A 76 23.48 -5.10 -19.62
N VAL A 77 22.28 -5.58 -19.96
CA VAL A 77 21.90 -5.95 -21.33
C VAL A 77 21.91 -4.72 -22.23
N ASN A 78 21.26 -3.63 -21.81
CA ASN A 78 21.23 -2.38 -22.56
C ASN A 78 22.62 -1.76 -22.75
N ALA A 79 23.54 -2.01 -21.82
CA ALA A 79 24.95 -1.60 -21.92
C ALA A 79 25.81 -2.55 -22.79
N GLY A 80 25.25 -3.66 -23.28
CA GLY A 80 25.96 -4.62 -24.12
C GLY A 80 26.99 -5.49 -23.38
N ILE A 81 26.96 -5.50 -22.04
CA ILE A 81 27.94 -6.22 -21.19
C ILE A 81 27.38 -7.51 -20.56
N ALA A 82 26.08 -7.75 -20.71
CA ALA A 82 25.43 -8.94 -20.19
C ALA A 82 25.81 -10.20 -20.97
N LYS A 83 25.92 -11.32 -20.26
CA LYS A 83 26.14 -12.65 -20.81
C LYS A 83 24.84 -13.42 -20.92
N ALA A 84 24.85 -14.54 -21.65
CA ALA A 84 23.71 -15.44 -21.75
C ALA A 84 23.23 -15.98 -20.39
N GLU A 85 24.14 -16.12 -19.42
CA GLU A 85 23.83 -16.49 -18.03
C GLU A 85 22.99 -15.43 -17.31
N ASP A 86 23.24 -14.14 -17.55
CA ASP A 86 22.48 -13.04 -16.94
C ASP A 86 21.03 -13.04 -17.45
N ALA A 87 20.83 -13.30 -18.74
CA ALA A 87 19.50 -13.43 -19.32
C ALA A 87 18.72 -14.63 -18.72
N LYS A 88 19.38 -15.78 -18.57
CA LYS A 88 18.78 -16.95 -17.89
C LYS A 88 18.42 -16.66 -16.44
N ARG A 89 19.30 -15.95 -15.72
CA ARG A 89 19.04 -15.50 -14.35
C ARG A 89 17.85 -14.54 -14.31
N GLY A 90 17.73 -13.63 -15.27
CA GLY A 90 16.59 -12.73 -15.39
C GLY A 90 15.26 -13.48 -15.54
N LEU A 91 15.23 -14.51 -16.39
CA LEU A 91 14.05 -15.39 -16.57
C LEU A 91 13.69 -16.12 -15.27
N TYR A 92 14.68 -16.72 -14.60
CA TYR A 92 14.45 -17.40 -13.31
C TYR A 92 13.87 -16.45 -12.25
N LEU A 93 14.38 -15.22 -12.16
CA LEU A 93 13.85 -14.22 -11.23
C LEU A 93 12.40 -13.82 -11.55
N LEU A 94 12.02 -13.79 -12.84
CA LEU A 94 10.62 -13.56 -13.23
C LEU A 94 9.72 -14.71 -12.79
N ASP A 95 10.16 -15.96 -12.94
CA ASP A 95 9.43 -17.13 -12.46
C ASP A 95 9.20 -17.07 -10.94
N GLN A 96 10.21 -16.66 -10.17
CA GLN A 96 10.06 -16.44 -8.73
C GLN A 96 9.01 -15.37 -8.38
N VAL A 97 8.93 -14.29 -9.15
CA VAL A 97 7.86 -13.28 -8.97
C VAL A 97 6.48 -13.90 -9.21
N TYR A 98 6.33 -14.71 -10.26
CA TYR A 98 5.07 -15.39 -10.54
C TYR A 98 4.67 -16.37 -9.44
N GLU A 99 5.62 -17.15 -8.91
CA GLU A 99 5.37 -18.04 -7.78
C GLU A 99 4.90 -17.27 -6.54
N LEU A 100 5.60 -16.18 -6.19
CA LEU A 100 5.23 -15.33 -5.06
C LEU A 100 3.83 -14.71 -5.26
N MET A 101 3.50 -14.24 -6.46
CA MET A 101 2.17 -13.72 -6.77
C MET A 101 1.08 -14.80 -6.66
N TYR A 102 1.37 -16.02 -7.09
CA TYR A 102 0.43 -17.14 -6.98
C TYR A 102 0.13 -17.52 -5.52
N GLN A 103 1.15 -17.51 -4.65
CA GLN A 103 0.95 -17.74 -3.21
C GLN A 103 0.01 -16.70 -2.57
N ILE A 104 0.01 -15.46 -3.07
CA ILE A 104 -0.97 -14.43 -2.64
C ILE A 104 -2.36 -14.78 -3.12
N ALA A 105 -2.51 -15.08 -4.42
CA ALA A 105 -3.81 -15.28 -5.03
C ALA A 105 -4.55 -16.52 -4.49
N LYS A 106 -3.81 -17.49 -3.96
CA LYS A 106 -4.35 -18.70 -3.34
C LYS A 106 -4.84 -18.49 -1.89
N LYS A 107 -4.48 -17.37 -1.26
CA LYS A 107 -4.91 -17.02 0.10
C LYS A 107 -6.12 -16.10 0.08
#